data_AF-A0AAE1AWB6-F1
#
_entry.id   AF-A0AAE1AWB6-F1
#
_cell.length_a   1.000
_cell.length_b   1.000
_cell.length_c   1.000
_cell.angle_alpha   90.00
_cell.angle_beta   90.00
_cell.angle_gamma   90.00
#
_symmetry.space_group_name_H-M   'P 1'
#
loop_
_entity.id
_entity.type
_entity.pdbx_description
1 polymer ?
#
loop_
_entity_poly.entity_id
_entity_poly.type
_entity_poly.pdbx_seq_one_letter_code
_entity_poly.pdbx_strand_id
1 'polypeptide(L)'
;MFQPAPGKPYQELHVTVKGQKLQTVDKFTYLGSSLSRTVNIDVEVNNRIAKASYAFKRLRENVWEQRRLSMTTKLKVYHAVVIATLFYARETWTICSRHARKLNHFHRSCLRRLIRIRWQDKIPDTEVLERADMPSVFTSNRKHMPDGLDTSSGCLTADCRNGCCTASWARANQLWEDRRNAPETA
;
A
#
# COMPACT_ATOMS: atom_id res chain seq x y z
N MET A 1 -5.74 -12.59 -14.23
CA MET A 1 -7.06 -12.76 -13.58
C MET A 1 -8.11 -12.36 -14.59
N PHE A 2 -9.12 -13.19 -14.83
CA PHE A 2 -10.23 -12.78 -15.67
C PHE A 2 -11.21 -11.96 -14.82
N GLN A 3 -11.39 -10.70 -15.18
CA GLN A 3 -12.42 -9.85 -14.60
C GLN A 3 -13.51 -9.65 -15.67
N PRO A 4 -14.77 -10.02 -15.37
CA PRO A 4 -15.87 -9.61 -16.23
C PRO A 4 -15.99 -8.08 -16.20
N ALA A 5 -16.47 -7.50 -17.30
CA ALA A 5 -16.74 -6.06 -17.37
C ALA A 5 -17.69 -5.62 -16.23
N PRO A 6 -17.56 -4.39 -15.71
CA PRO A 6 -18.43 -3.88 -14.65
C PRO A 6 -19.91 -4.09 -15.00
N GLY A 7 -20.67 -4.71 -14.10
CA GLY A 7 -22.10 -4.99 -14.30
C GLY A 7 -22.44 -6.31 -15.01
N LYS A 8 -21.45 -7.08 -15.49
CA LYS A 8 -21.69 -8.43 -16.00
C LYS A 8 -21.59 -9.47 -14.86
N PRO A 9 -22.53 -10.44 -14.78
CA PRO A 9 -22.42 -11.51 -13.81
C PRO A 9 -21.16 -12.33 -14.06
N TYR A 10 -20.58 -12.82 -12.97
CA TYR A 10 -19.42 -13.71 -13.06
C TYR A 10 -19.82 -15.00 -13.78
N GLN A 11 -19.04 -15.39 -14.79
CA GLN A 11 -19.13 -16.72 -15.40
C GLN A 11 -17.99 -17.58 -14.88
N GLU A 12 -18.32 -18.78 -14.42
CA GLU A 12 -17.33 -19.73 -13.93
C GLU A 12 -16.45 -20.22 -15.09
N LEU A 13 -15.14 -20.07 -14.92
CA LEU A 13 -14.17 -20.51 -15.92
C LEU A 13 -13.82 -21.98 -15.70
N HIS A 14 -14.03 -22.78 -16.74
CA HIS A 14 -13.63 -24.18 -16.76
C HIS A 14 -12.20 -24.29 -17.29
N VAL A 15 -11.22 -24.22 -16.38
CA VAL A 15 -9.79 -24.37 -16.72
C VAL A 15 -9.32 -25.77 -16.32
N THR A 16 -8.75 -26.50 -17.28
CA THR A 16 -8.21 -27.85 -17.09
C THR A 16 -6.70 -27.83 -17.29
N VAL A 17 -5.95 -28.37 -16.33
CA VAL A 17 -4.48 -28.52 -16.43
C VAL A 17 -4.17 -30.02 -16.34
N LYS A 18 -3.53 -30.59 -17.37
CA LYS A 18 -3.22 -32.02 -17.45
C LYS A 18 -4.43 -32.94 -17.18
N GLY A 19 -5.61 -32.55 -17.65
CA GLY A 19 -6.86 -33.29 -17.45
C GLY A 19 -7.53 -33.10 -16.08
N GLN A 20 -6.92 -32.36 -15.14
CA GLN A 20 -7.55 -32.00 -13.86
C GLN A 20 -8.22 -30.63 -13.92
N LYS A 21 -9.49 -30.57 -13.49
CA LYS A 21 -10.25 -29.31 -13.38
C LYS A 21 -9.74 -28.52 -12.17
N LEU A 22 -9.33 -27.27 -12.39
CA LEU A 22 -8.94 -26.38 -11.30
C LEU A 22 -10.18 -25.91 -10.52
N GLN A 23 -10.06 -25.86 -9.20
CA GLN A 23 -11.13 -25.36 -8.33
C GLN A 23 -11.21 -23.83 -8.38
N THR A 24 -12.42 -23.32 -8.59
CA THR A 24 -12.72 -21.89 -8.46
C THR A 24 -12.84 -21.53 -6.98
N VAL A 25 -12.04 -20.57 -6.50
CA VAL A 25 -12.08 -20.08 -5.12
C VAL A 25 -12.28 -18.56 -5.07
N ASP A 26 -13.02 -18.08 -4.07
CA ASP A 26 -13.28 -16.64 -3.87
C ASP A 26 -12.06 -15.88 -3.36
N LYS A 27 -11.26 -16.55 -2.53
CA LYS A 27 -10.07 -16.00 -1.89
C LYS A 27 -8.92 -16.98 -2.04
N PHE A 28 -7.79 -16.50 -2.53
CA PHE A 28 -6.59 -17.29 -2.74
C PHE A 28 -5.38 -16.55 -2.17
N THR A 29 -4.50 -17.25 -1.45
CA THR A 29 -3.26 -16.65 -0.97
C THR A 29 -2.13 -17.04 -1.90
N TYR A 30 -1.56 -16.06 -2.58
CA TYR A 30 -0.42 -16.24 -3.49
C TYR A 30 0.80 -15.51 -2.92
N LEU A 31 1.88 -16.26 -2.64
CA LEU A 31 3.13 -15.71 -2.11
C LEU A 31 2.93 -14.80 -0.88
N GLY A 32 1.94 -15.12 -0.04
CA GLY A 32 1.60 -14.35 1.16
C GLY A 32 0.74 -13.11 0.95
N SER A 33 0.31 -12.82 -0.29
CA SER A 33 -0.68 -11.80 -0.65
C SER A 33 -2.05 -12.44 -0.86
N SER A 34 -3.10 -11.83 -0.34
CA SER A 34 -4.48 -12.32 -0.45
C SER A 34 -5.16 -11.73 -1.69
N LEU A 35 -5.42 -12.59 -2.67
CA LEU A 35 -6.18 -12.26 -3.87
C LEU A 35 -7.65 -12.61 -3.63
N SER A 36 -8.56 -11.69 -3.96
CA SER A 36 -10.01 -11.92 -3.88
C SER A 36 -10.65 -11.74 -5.24
N ARG A 37 -11.74 -12.47 -5.48
CA ARG A 37 -12.54 -12.40 -6.72
C ARG A 37 -13.01 -10.96 -7.02
N THR A 38 -13.42 -10.23 -5.99
CA THR A 38 -13.89 -8.84 -6.10
C THR A 38 -12.76 -7.82 -6.16
N VAL A 39 -11.49 -8.26 -6.16
CA VAL A 39 -10.27 -7.43 -6.12
C VAL A 39 -10.36 -6.38 -5.01
N ASN A 40 -10.85 -6.82 -3.84
CA ASN A 40 -10.92 -5.98 -2.67
C ASN A 40 -9.54 -5.89 -2.01
N ILE A 41 -8.92 -4.72 -2.16
CA ILE A 41 -7.60 -4.40 -1.60
C ILE A 41 -7.63 -4.14 -0.08
N ASP A 42 -8.81 -3.92 0.52
CA ASP A 42 -8.95 -3.69 1.97
C ASP A 42 -8.41 -4.86 2.77
N VAL A 43 -8.69 -6.10 2.34
CA VAL A 43 -8.25 -7.30 3.05
C VAL A 43 -6.73 -7.38 3.08
N GLU A 44 -6.08 -7.09 1.95
CA GLU A 44 -4.62 -7.11 1.85
C GLU A 44 -3.99 -5.98 2.68
N VAL A 45 -4.51 -4.75 2.58
CA VAL A 45 -4.03 -3.61 3.38
C VAL A 45 -4.16 -3.89 4.87
N ASN A 46 -5.29 -4.44 5.31
CA ASN A 46 -5.51 -4.80 6.72
C ASN A 46 -4.54 -5.90 7.17
N ASN A 47 -4.29 -6.90 6.32
CA ASN A 47 -3.35 -7.97 6.61
C ASN A 47 -1.92 -7.44 6.76
N ARG A 48 -1.48 -6.50 5.89
CA ARG A 48 -0.16 -5.85 6.03
C ARG A 48 -0.05 -4.98 7.27
N ILE A 49 -1.09 -4.22 7.60
CA ILE A 49 -1.12 -3.45 8.85
C ILE A 49 -1.01 -4.40 10.05
N ALA A 50 -1.71 -5.53 10.05
CA ALA A 50 -1.63 -6.52 11.12
C ALA A 50 -0.22 -7.14 11.24
N LYS A 51 0.39 -7.57 10.13
CA LYS A 51 1.75 -8.10 10.08
C LYS A 51 2.79 -7.08 10.54
N ALA A 52 2.70 -5.84 10.06
CA ALA A 52 3.58 -4.75 10.46
C ALA A 52 3.39 -4.38 11.94
N SER A 53 2.15 -4.38 12.43
CA SER A 53 1.84 -4.17 13.85
C SER A 53 2.46 -5.25 14.73
N TYR A 54 2.39 -6.51 14.30
CA TYR A 54 3.00 -7.64 15.00
C TYR A 54 4.53 -7.50 15.02
N ALA A 55 5.16 -7.22 13.88
CA ALA A 55 6.60 -6.97 13.79
C ALA A 55 7.04 -5.81 14.70
N PHE A 56 6.30 -4.71 14.70
CA PHE A 56 6.56 -3.58 15.58
C PHE A 56 6.46 -3.97 17.06
N LYS A 57 5.43 -4.70 17.46
CA LYS A 57 5.26 -5.16 18.86
C LYS A 57 6.38 -6.11 19.28
N ARG A 58 6.78 -7.03 18.41
CA ARG A 58 7.84 -8.02 18.69
C ARG A 58 9.20 -7.38 18.94
N LEU A 59 9.47 -6.22 18.35
CA LEU A 59 10.72 -5.46 18.53
C LEU A 59 10.72 -4.53 19.75
N ARG A 60 9.63 -4.52 20.54
CA ARG A 60 9.44 -3.57 21.64
C ARG A 60 10.51 -3.65 22.71
N GLU A 61 10.67 -4.81 23.33
CA GLU A 61 11.61 -5.01 24.45
C GLU A 61 13.06 -4.92 23.98
N ASN A 62 13.35 -5.52 22.81
CA ASN A 62 14.71 -5.65 22.30
C ASN A 62 15.27 -4.38 21.65
N VAL A 63 14.42 -3.57 20.99
CA VAL A 63 14.87 -2.43 20.18
C VAL A 63 14.30 -1.10 20.67
N TRP A 64 12.98 -1.00 20.86
CA TRP A 64 12.33 0.30 21.15
C TRP A 64 12.59 0.76 22.59
N GLU A 65 12.48 -0.15 23.55
CA GLU A 65 12.65 0.12 24.98
C GLU A 65 14.13 0.13 25.42
N GLN A 66 15.00 -0.52 24.65
CA GLN A 66 16.43 -0.59 24.90
C GLN A 66 17.08 0.80 24.92
N ARG A 67 17.76 1.14 26.02
CA ARG A 67 18.44 2.44 26.21
C ARG A 67 19.79 2.52 25.50
N ARG A 68 20.43 1.38 25.29
CA ARG A 68 21.76 1.28 24.64
C ARG A 68 21.75 1.64 23.14
N LEU A 69 20.58 1.62 22.51
CA LEU A 69 20.43 1.92 21.08
C LEU A 69 20.09 3.39 20.87
N SER A 70 20.84 4.03 19.96
CA SER A 70 20.54 5.40 19.51
C SER A 70 19.19 5.47 18.78
N MET A 71 18.56 6.64 18.81
CA MET A 71 17.30 6.87 18.09
C MET A 71 17.47 6.65 16.57
N THR A 72 18.61 7.06 16.02
CA THR A 72 18.94 6.86 14.60
C THR A 72 18.95 5.38 14.19
N THR A 73 19.53 4.51 15.02
CA THR A 73 19.52 3.05 14.79
C THR A 73 18.11 2.48 14.88
N LYS A 74 17.31 2.93 15.86
CA LYS A 74 15.91 2.51 15.99
C LYS A 74 15.08 2.88 14.76
N LEU A 75 15.27 4.08 14.22
CA LEU A 75 14.61 4.53 12.99
C LEU A 75 15.02 3.68 11.78
N LYS A 76 16.31 3.36 11.64
CA LYS A 76 16.81 2.45 10.59
C LYS A 76 16.17 1.06 10.67
N VAL A 77 16.08 0.49 11.88
CA VAL A 77 15.43 -0.82 12.09
C VAL A 77 13.94 -0.75 11.78
N TYR A 78 13.26 0.32 12.20
CA TYR A 78 11.85 0.55 11.88
C TYR A 78 11.61 0.58 10.36
N HIS A 79 12.46 1.31 9.63
CA HIS A 79 12.41 1.36 8.16
C HIS A 79 12.68 -0.02 7.54
N ALA A 80 13.74 -0.71 7.96
CA ALA A 80 14.12 -2.00 7.38
C ALA A 80 13.09 -3.11 7.61
N VAL A 81 12.41 -3.13 8.75
CA VAL A 81 11.51 -4.23 9.12
C VAL A 81 10.04 -3.85 8.93
N VAL A 82 9.61 -2.76 9.58
CA VAL A 82 8.18 -2.45 9.71
C VAL A 82 7.65 -1.79 8.44
N ILE A 83 8.41 -0.84 7.87
CA ILE A 83 8.05 -0.18 6.60
C ILE A 83 8.11 -1.19 5.45
N ALA A 84 9.17 -2.00 5.37
CA ALA A 84 9.27 -3.07 4.37
C ALA A 84 8.09 -4.06 4.45
N THR A 85 7.68 -4.46 5.66
CA THR A 85 6.51 -5.34 5.85
C THR A 85 5.20 -4.67 5.44
N LEU A 86 5.04 -3.38 5.75
CA LEU A 86 3.84 -2.61 5.47
C LEU A 86 3.64 -2.39 3.96
N PHE A 87 4.72 -2.13 3.23
CA PHE A 87 4.70 -1.85 1.78
C PHE A 87 5.02 -3.05 0.90
N TYR A 88 5.11 -4.25 1.48
CA TYR A 88 5.32 -5.45 0.69
C TYR A 88 4.20 -5.61 -0.34
N ALA A 89 4.59 -5.85 -1.59
CA ALA A 89 3.70 -5.99 -2.76
C ALA A 89 2.83 -4.75 -3.05
N ARG A 90 3.20 -3.56 -2.57
CA ARG A 90 2.51 -2.29 -2.86
C ARG A 90 2.33 -2.05 -4.36
N GLU A 91 3.26 -2.49 -5.20
CA GLU A 91 3.19 -2.33 -6.66
C GLU A 91 1.94 -2.97 -7.27
N THR A 92 1.37 -3.98 -6.59
CA THR A 92 0.14 -4.65 -7.01
C THR A 92 -1.13 -4.02 -6.42
N TRP A 93 -0.99 -2.94 -5.63
CA TRP A 93 -2.11 -2.31 -4.95
C TRP A 93 -2.65 -1.11 -5.74
N THR A 94 -3.92 -1.16 -6.11
CA THR A 94 -4.65 0.04 -6.54
C THR A 94 -5.14 0.79 -5.30
N ILE A 95 -4.25 1.59 -4.69
CA ILE A 95 -4.53 2.30 -3.44
C ILE A 95 -5.44 3.51 -3.70
N CYS A 96 -6.68 3.47 -3.20
CA CYS A 96 -7.54 4.65 -3.14
C CYS A 96 -7.21 5.51 -1.87
N SER A 97 -7.59 6.79 -1.84
CA SER A 97 -7.23 7.76 -0.77
C SER A 97 -7.51 7.28 0.66
N ARG A 98 -8.62 6.55 0.88
CA ARG A 98 -8.97 5.91 2.16
C ARG A 98 -7.89 4.95 2.68
N HIS A 99 -7.32 4.15 1.80
CA HIS A 99 -6.28 3.17 2.13
C HIS A 99 -4.98 3.88 2.50
N ALA A 100 -4.61 4.91 1.73
CA ALA A 100 -3.43 5.72 2.02
C ALA A 100 -3.55 6.46 3.36
N ARG A 101 -4.73 7.00 3.70
CA ARG A 101 -5.00 7.58 5.03
C ARG A 101 -4.82 6.54 6.15
N LYS A 102 -5.31 5.33 5.95
CA LYS A 102 -5.18 4.23 6.91
C LYS A 102 -3.73 3.82 7.14
N LEU A 103 -2.94 3.70 6.07
CA LEU A 103 -1.50 3.41 6.16
C LEU A 103 -0.73 4.53 6.86
N ASN A 104 -1.04 5.79 6.56
CA ASN A 104 -0.41 6.94 7.24
C ASN A 104 -0.75 6.99 8.72
N HIS A 105 -2.01 6.74 9.08
CA HIS A 105 -2.41 6.69 10.48
C HIS A 105 -1.60 5.65 11.25
N PHE A 106 -1.44 4.45 10.68
CA PHE A 106 -0.59 3.40 11.27
C PHE A 106 0.87 3.86 11.40
N HIS A 107 1.45 4.40 10.31
CA HIS A 107 2.83 4.88 10.28
C HIS A 107 3.11 5.96 11.35
N ARG A 108 2.24 6.99 11.43
CA ARG A 108 2.34 8.07 12.43
C ARG A 108 2.19 7.54 13.85
N SER A 109 1.28 6.59 14.07
CA SER A 109 1.09 5.94 15.38
C SER A 109 2.35 5.19 15.83
N CYS A 110 3.04 4.51 14.92
CA CYS A 110 4.31 3.84 15.21
C CYS A 110 5.43 4.84 15.51
N LEU A 111 5.57 5.91 14.70
CA LEU A 111 6.59 6.93 14.92
C LEU A 111 6.44 7.65 16.27
N ARG A 112 5.21 8.03 16.64
CA ARG A 112 4.96 8.64 17.96
C ARG A 112 5.40 7.74 19.10
N ARG A 113 5.09 6.44 19.02
CA ARG A 113 5.51 5.46 20.04
C ARG A 113 7.04 5.27 20.04
N LEU A 114 7.67 5.28 18.87
CA LEU A 114 9.11 5.12 18.73
C LEU A 114 9.89 6.30 19.34
N ILE A 115 9.44 7.53 19.06
CA ILE A 115 10.03 8.79 19.55
C ILE A 115 9.58 9.10 21.00
N ARG A 116 8.65 8.31 21.55
CA ARG A 116 8.08 8.46 22.92
C ARG A 116 7.35 9.77 23.16
N ILE A 117 6.67 10.27 22.13
CA ILE A 117 5.82 11.46 22.24
C ILE A 117 4.52 11.07 22.93
N ARG A 118 4.19 11.78 24.01
CA ARG A 118 2.93 11.60 24.74
C ARG A 118 1.87 12.53 24.15
N TRP A 119 0.61 12.19 24.37
CA TRP A 119 -0.51 13.03 23.93
C TRP A 119 -0.50 14.43 24.57
N GLN A 120 0.08 14.54 25.77
CA GLN A 120 0.20 15.80 26.54
C GLN A 120 1.12 16.81 25.87
N ASP A 121 2.10 16.34 25.08
CA ASP A 121 3.11 17.18 24.48
C ASP A 121 2.53 18.01 23.31
N LYS A 122 1.29 17.71 22.85
CA LYS A 122 0.54 18.41 21.79
C LYS A 122 1.34 18.67 20.50
N ILE A 123 2.26 17.77 20.18
CA ILE A 123 3.17 17.91 19.04
C ILE A 123 2.43 17.64 17.72
N PRO A 124 2.49 18.56 16.73
CA PRO A 124 1.87 18.38 15.43
C PRO A 124 2.52 17.25 14.63
N ASP A 125 1.75 16.63 13.73
CA ASP A 125 2.21 15.50 12.91
C ASP A 125 3.43 15.83 12.02
N THR A 126 3.57 17.07 11.58
CA THR A 126 4.68 17.55 10.74
C THR A 126 6.01 17.42 11.49
N GLU A 127 6.03 17.90 12.73
CA GLU A 127 7.20 17.88 13.59
C GLU A 127 7.60 16.45 14.00
N VAL A 128 6.63 15.52 14.09
CA VAL A 128 6.92 14.09 14.30
C VAL A 128 7.68 13.49 13.12
N LEU A 129 7.29 13.86 11.89
CA LEU A 129 7.92 13.37 10.66
C LEU A 129 9.31 13.98 10.46
N GLU A 130 9.46 15.27 10.73
CA GLU A 130 10.74 15.99 10.69
C GLU A 130 11.75 15.37 11.67
N ARG A 131 11.34 15.11 12.92
CA ARG A 131 12.21 14.44 13.90
C ARG A 131 12.61 13.02 13.51
N ALA A 132 11.76 12.33 12.76
CA ALA A 132 12.05 10.99 12.26
C ALA A 132 12.92 10.98 11.00
N ASP A 133 13.15 12.16 10.39
CA ASP A 133 13.72 12.33 9.05
C ASP A 133 13.04 11.40 8.02
N MET A 134 11.72 11.26 8.13
CA MET A 134 10.97 10.29 7.33
C MET A 134 9.81 10.94 6.58
N PRO A 135 9.77 10.76 5.24
CA PRO A 135 8.63 11.20 4.45
C PRO A 135 7.36 10.47 4.88
N SER A 136 6.22 11.16 4.78
CA SER A 136 4.91 10.51 4.88
C SER A 136 4.79 9.38 3.85
N VAL A 137 3.90 8.42 4.11
CA VAL A 137 3.62 7.32 3.15
C VAL A 137 3.27 7.88 1.77
N PHE A 138 2.62 9.05 1.69
CA PHE A 138 2.28 9.70 0.42
C PHE A 138 3.50 10.18 -0.38
N THR A 139 4.55 10.67 0.30
CA THR A 139 5.77 11.20 -0.33
C THR A 139 6.72 10.09 -0.76
N SER A 140 6.82 8.99 0.01
CA SER A 140 7.53 7.77 -0.42
C SER A 140 6.86 7.10 -1.63
N ASN A 141 5.58 7.40 -1.85
CA ASN A 141 4.82 6.86 -2.97
C ASN A 141 5.15 7.51 -4.33
N ARG A 142 5.90 8.63 -4.36
CA ARG A 142 6.11 9.47 -5.54
C ARG A 142 7.32 9.07 -6.41
N LYS A 143 8.25 8.27 -5.90
CA LYS A 143 9.53 7.92 -6.60
C LYS A 143 9.41 6.94 -7.79
N HIS A 144 8.20 6.58 -8.22
CA HIS A 144 7.96 5.71 -9.39
C HIS A 144 6.78 6.18 -10.25
N MET A 145 6.36 7.43 -10.09
CA MET A 145 5.40 8.05 -10.99
C MET A 145 6.19 9.01 -11.89
N PRO A 146 6.23 8.83 -13.21
CA PRO A 146 7.01 9.71 -14.09
C PRO A 146 6.55 11.16 -13.90
N ASP A 147 7.52 12.05 -13.76
CA ASP A 147 7.30 13.50 -13.67
C ASP A 147 6.50 13.96 -14.89
N GLY A 148 5.26 14.41 -14.66
CA GLY A 148 4.31 14.78 -15.73
C GLY A 148 2.83 14.49 -15.43
N LEU A 149 2.51 13.75 -14.36
CA LEU A 149 1.14 13.61 -13.87
C LEU A 149 0.96 14.38 -12.56
N ASP A 150 1.14 15.70 -12.60
CA ASP A 150 0.57 16.57 -11.57
C ASP A 150 -0.93 16.68 -11.83
N THR A 151 -1.66 15.61 -11.49
CA THR A 151 -3.11 15.69 -11.27
C THR A 151 -3.34 16.31 -9.90
N SER A 152 -2.92 17.57 -9.77
CA SER A 152 -3.56 18.45 -8.81
C SER A 152 -5.08 18.39 -9.08
N SER A 153 -5.86 18.09 -8.04
CA SER A 153 -7.34 18.19 -7.97
C SER A 153 -8.27 17.03 -8.40
N GLY A 154 -7.79 15.81 -8.69
CA GLY A 154 -8.71 14.72 -9.11
C GLY A 154 -9.12 13.71 -8.04
N CYS A 155 -8.14 13.04 -7.42
CA CYS A 155 -8.37 11.78 -6.70
C CYS A 155 -8.15 11.85 -5.17
N LEU A 156 -7.66 12.99 -4.65
CA LEU A 156 -7.41 13.17 -3.22
C LEU A 156 -8.67 13.60 -2.44
N THR A 157 -9.71 14.08 -3.13
CA THR A 157 -10.95 14.61 -2.53
C THR A 157 -12.19 13.75 -2.76
N ALA A 158 -12.17 12.79 -3.69
CA ALA A 158 -13.34 11.97 -3.99
C ALA A 158 -13.44 10.75 -3.06
N ASP A 159 -14.51 10.73 -2.27
CA ASP A 159 -14.93 9.59 -1.45
C ASP A 159 -15.22 8.41 -2.40
N CYS A 160 -14.30 7.43 -2.47
CA CYS A 160 -14.37 6.29 -3.39
C CYS A 160 -15.42 5.26 -2.95
N ARG A 161 -16.71 5.65 -2.86
CA ARG A 161 -17.81 4.68 -2.75
C ARG A 161 -18.25 4.14 -4.12
N ASN A 162 -18.06 4.89 -5.21
CA ASN A 162 -18.61 4.56 -6.53
C ASN A 162 -17.56 4.61 -7.66
N GLY A 163 -16.72 3.58 -7.81
CA GLY A 163 -16.11 3.24 -9.11
C GLY A 163 -14.99 4.14 -9.68
N CYS A 164 -14.55 5.22 -9.02
CA CYS A 164 -13.48 6.09 -9.58
C CYS A 164 -12.12 5.40 -9.80
N CYS A 165 -11.80 4.31 -9.09
CA CYS A 165 -10.46 3.69 -9.15
C CYS A 165 -10.22 2.89 -10.47
N THR A 166 -11.25 2.50 -11.23
CA THR A 166 -11.07 1.83 -12.55
C THR A 166 -10.79 2.81 -13.70
N ALA A 167 -11.37 4.02 -13.66
CA ALA A 167 -11.21 5.05 -14.70
C ALA A 167 -9.80 5.67 -14.73
N SER A 168 -9.07 5.63 -13.61
CA SER A 168 -7.68 6.07 -13.53
C SER A 168 -6.70 5.00 -14.03
N TRP A 169 -7.02 3.72 -13.81
CA TRP A 169 -6.17 2.60 -14.25
C TRP A 169 -6.30 2.34 -15.76
N ALA A 170 -7.51 2.42 -16.32
CA ALA A 170 -7.72 2.32 -17.77
C ALA A 170 -6.97 3.41 -18.55
N ARG A 171 -7.00 4.66 -18.08
CA ARG A 171 -6.23 5.77 -18.67
C ARG A 171 -4.72 5.59 -18.53
N ALA A 172 -4.25 5.13 -17.37
CA ALA A 172 -2.83 4.86 -17.16
C ALA A 172 -2.32 3.68 -18.03
N ASN A 173 -3.14 2.64 -18.23
CA ASN A 173 -2.81 1.50 -19.07
C ASN A 173 -2.79 1.89 -20.56
N GLN A 174 -3.76 2.70 -21.01
CA GLN A 174 -3.77 3.25 -22.37
C GLN A 174 -2.52 4.11 -22.63
N LEU A 175 -2.19 5.04 -21.73
CA LEU A 175 -1.00 5.88 -21.83
C LEU A 175 0.32 5.10 -21.77
N TRP A 176 0.32 3.88 -21.20
CA TRP A 176 1.47 3.00 -21.20
C TRP A 176 1.56 2.16 -22.49
N GLU A 177 0.43 1.72 -23.04
CA GLU A 177 0.35 1.06 -24.36
C GLU A 177 0.71 2.02 -25.50
N ASP A 178 0.19 3.25 -25.47
CA ASP A 178 0.49 4.29 -26.46
C ASP A 178 1.99 4.65 -26.48
N ARG A 179 2.64 4.62 -25.30
CA ARG A 179 4.09 4.89 -25.18
C ARG A 179 4.94 3.72 -25.67
N ARG A 180 4.46 2.48 -25.54
CA ARG A 180 5.16 1.28 -26.02
C ARG A 180 5.06 1.14 -27.54
N ASN A 181 3.99 1.68 -28.13
CA ASN A 181 3.72 1.65 -29.57
C ASN A 181 4.13 2.95 -30.28
N ALA A 182 4.78 3.88 -29.58
CA ALA A 182 5.31 5.10 -30.20
C ALA A 182 6.48 4.74 -31.12
N PRO A 183 6.46 5.13 -32.41
CA PRO A 183 7.59 4.89 -33.30
C PRO A 183 8.80 5.70 -32.83
N GLU A 184 9.95 5.04 -32.71
CA GLU A 184 11.23 5.72 -32.47
C GLU A 184 11.48 6.68 -33.64
N THR A 185 11.39 7.98 -33.38
CA THR A 185 11.75 9.01 -34.34
C THR A 185 13.26 8.95 -34.56
N ALA A 186 13.65 8.57 -35.78
CA ALA A 186 15.02 8.60 -36.30
C ALA A 186 15.58 10.03 -36.40
#